data_AF-A0A0C2FHJ6-F1
#
_entry.id   AF-A0A0C2FHJ6-F1
#
_cell.length_a   1.000
_cell.length_b   1.000
_cell.length_c   1.000
_cell.angle_alpha   90.00
_cell.angle_beta   90.00
_cell.angle_gamma   90.00
#
_symmetry.space_group_name_H-M   'P 1'
#
loop_
_entity.id
_entity.type
_entity.pdbx_description
1 polymer ?
#
loop_
_entity_poly.entity_id
_entity_poly.type
_entity_poly.pdbx_seq_one_letter_code
_entity_poly.pdbx_strand_id
1 'polypeptide(L)'
;MPSTLLFTIEDAGLKLLEPCEIQHQYEAILNQEIDQLPVERHLAVLTAGERTHWARTRRAYFRSGINKTSLNDIERAAFVVILDDEEVSYDK
;
A
#
# COMPACT_ATOMS: atom_id res chain seq x y z
N MET A 1 -9.41 -10.76 -10.33
CA MET A 1 -8.88 -10.42 -9.00
C MET A 1 -7.43 -10.91 -8.95
N PRO A 2 -6.45 -10.07 -8.58
CA PRO A 2 -6.58 -9.20 -7.43
C PRO A 2 -6.80 -7.73 -7.81
N SER A 3 -7.71 -7.12 -7.07
CA SER A 3 -7.87 -5.68 -6.94
C SER A 3 -6.66 -5.14 -6.19
N THR A 4 -5.55 -4.91 -6.89
CA THR A 4 -4.56 -3.94 -6.40
C THR A 4 -5.18 -2.57 -6.66
N LEU A 5 -5.91 -2.04 -5.68
CA LEU A 5 -6.38 -0.66 -5.73
C LEU A 5 -5.16 0.24 -5.53
N LEU A 6 -4.51 0.56 -6.65
CA LEU A 6 -3.60 1.68 -6.71
C LEU A 6 -4.46 2.94 -6.56
N PHE A 7 -4.34 3.61 -5.42
CA PHE A 7 -4.91 4.95 -5.27
C PHE A 7 -4.30 5.84 -6.36
N THR A 8 -5.16 6.35 -7.24
CA THR A 8 -4.73 7.22 -8.34
C THR A 8 -5.12 8.65 -7.97
N ILE A 9 -4.14 9.56 -8.01
CA ILE A 9 -4.33 11.00 -7.71
C ILE A 9 -4.85 11.80 -8.91
N GLU A 10 -4.93 11.15 -10.07
CA GLU A 10 -5.34 11.70 -11.35
C GLU A 10 -6.57 10.94 -11.88
N ASP A 11 -7.46 11.65 -12.56
CA ASP A 11 -8.55 11.03 -13.33
C ASP A 11 -8.03 10.40 -14.65
N ALA A 12 -8.93 9.77 -15.41
CA ALA A 12 -8.60 9.16 -16.70
C ALA A 12 -8.07 10.16 -17.76
N GLY A 13 -8.23 11.47 -17.51
CA GLY A 13 -7.75 12.58 -18.33
C GLY A 13 -6.46 13.24 -17.81
N LEU A 14 -5.79 12.65 -16.81
CA LEU A 14 -4.60 13.22 -16.15
C LEU A 14 -4.87 14.53 -15.39
N LYS A 15 -6.13 14.81 -15.03
CA LYS A 15 -6.49 15.91 -14.14
C LYS A 15 -6.34 15.45 -12.70
N LEU A 16 -5.70 16.27 -11.86
CA LEU A 16 -5.69 16.05 -10.41
C LEU A 16 -7.11 16.00 -9.85
N LEU A 17 -7.34 15.04 -8.97
CA LEU A 17 -8.60 14.86 -8.29
C LEU A 17 -8.86 15.96 -7.26
N GLU A 18 -10.11 16.36 -7.15
CA GLU A 18 -10.58 17.25 -6.10
C GLU A 18 -10.62 16.53 -4.74
N PRO A 19 -10.59 17.27 -3.61
CA PRO A 19 -10.62 16.67 -2.28
C PRO A 19 -11.80 15.71 -2.03
N CYS A 20 -12.98 16.01 -2.58
CA CYS A 20 -14.15 15.14 -2.44
C CYS A 20 -14.00 13.81 -3.20
N GLU A 21 -13.33 13.82 -4.35
CA GLU A 21 -13.07 12.61 -5.15
C GLU A 21 -12.05 11.71 -4.44
N ILE A 22 -11.03 12.33 -3.83
CA ILE A 22 -10.07 11.63 -2.98
C ILE A 22 -10.77 11.01 -1.77
N GLN A 23 -11.68 11.76 -1.11
CA GLN A 23 -12.45 11.25 0.03
C GLN A 23 -13.28 10.02 -0.36
N HIS A 24 -13.99 10.05 -1.50
CA HIS A 24 -14.74 8.88 -1.97
C HIS A 24 -13.84 7.66 -2.20
N GLN A 25 -12.60 7.86 -2.67
CA GLN A 25 -11.65 6.76 -2.80
C GLN A 25 -11.20 6.21 -1.45
N TYR A 26 -10.93 7.07 -0.46
CA TYR A 26 -10.61 6.60 0.90
C TYR A 26 -11.78 5.83 1.52
N GLU A 27 -13.01 6.31 1.38
CA GLU A 27 -14.20 5.61 1.85
C GLU A 27 -14.36 4.25 1.16
N ALA A 28 -14.06 4.14 -0.14
CA ALA A 28 -14.08 2.87 -0.85
C ALA A 28 -13.01 1.89 -0.33
N ILE A 29 -11.80 2.37 -0.01
CA ILE A 29 -10.73 1.56 0.59
C ILE A 29 -11.13 1.07 1.98
N LEU A 30 -11.67 1.95 2.83
CA LEU A 30 -12.06 1.63 4.20
C LEU A 30 -13.25 0.66 4.28
N ASN A 31 -14.22 0.79 3.36
CA ASN A 31 -15.39 -0.08 3.33
C ASN A 31 -15.15 -1.41 2.61
N GLN A 32 -13.94 -1.67 2.13
CA GLN A 32 -13.65 -2.90 1.42
C GLN A 32 -13.51 -4.08 2.39
N GLU A 33 -14.37 -5.08 2.24
CA GLU A 33 -14.20 -6.37 2.93
C GLU A 33 -13.11 -7.18 2.23
N ILE A 34 -11.95 -7.34 2.87
CA ILE A 34 -10.84 -8.15 2.37
C ILE A 34 -10.53 -9.25 3.39
N ASP A 35 -10.63 -10.51 2.95
CA ASP A 35 -10.10 -11.64 3.71
C ASP A 35 -8.57 -11.66 3.61
N GLN A 36 -7.92 -10.94 4.53
CA GLN A 36 -6.47 -10.97 4.62
C GLN A 36 -6.00 -12.33 5.13
N LEU A 37 -5.06 -12.94 4.40
CA LEU A 37 -4.38 -14.11 4.93
C LEU A 37 -3.58 -13.70 6.18
N PRO A 38 -3.52 -14.51 7.24
CA PRO A 38 -2.79 -14.15 8.47
C PRO A 38 -1.33 -13.71 8.24
N VAL A 39 -0.70 -14.23 7.18
CA VAL A 39 0.67 -13.91 6.78
C VAL A 39 0.81 -12.52 6.14
N GLU A 40 -0.25 -11.99 5.52
CA GLU A 40 -0.22 -10.68 4.84
C GLU A 40 -0.17 -9.53 5.85
N ARG A 41 -0.75 -9.71 7.04
CA ARG A 41 -0.78 -8.70 8.12
C ARG A 41 0.60 -8.20 8.53
N HIS A 42 1.63 -9.03 8.38
CA HIS A 42 2.99 -8.73 8.82
C HIS A 42 3.93 -8.44 7.65
N LEU A 43 3.44 -8.36 6.40
CA LEU A 43 4.31 -8.27 5.24
C LEU A 43 5.15 -6.97 5.23
N ALA A 44 4.57 -5.86 5.69
CA ALA A 44 5.23 -4.56 5.76
C ALA A 44 6.43 -4.55 6.73
N VAL A 45 6.41 -5.37 7.80
CA VAL A 45 7.47 -5.40 8.82
C VAL A 45 8.82 -5.85 8.24
N LEU A 46 8.81 -6.56 7.11
CA LEU A 46 10.02 -6.96 6.40
C LEU A 46 10.90 -5.79 5.98
N THR A 47 10.30 -4.60 5.81
CA THR A 47 11.02 -3.36 5.45
C THR A 47 11.73 -2.71 6.65
N ALA A 48 11.26 -2.98 7.87
CA ALA A 48 11.84 -2.50 9.12
C ALA A 48 12.97 -3.39 9.66
N GLY A 49 13.14 -4.59 9.10
CA GLY A 49 14.21 -5.52 9.47
C GLY A 49 15.59 -5.15 8.92
N GLU A 50 16.57 -6.01 9.20
CA GLU A 50 17.96 -5.83 8.73
C GLU A 50 18.04 -5.79 7.19
N ARG A 51 18.90 -4.91 6.65
CA ARG A 51 18.92 -4.58 5.21
C ARG A 51 19.33 -5.75 4.32
N THR A 52 20.27 -6.58 4.76
CA THR A 52 20.69 -7.80 4.06
C THR A 52 19.58 -8.85 4.04
N HIS A 53 18.88 -9.03 5.17
CA HIS A 53 17.71 -9.88 5.27
C HIS A 53 16.63 -9.41 4.30
N TRP A 54 16.28 -8.12 4.32
CA TRP A 54 15.30 -7.55 3.39
C TRP A 54 15.72 -7.75 1.93
N ALA A 55 16.98 -7.46 1.57
CA ALA A 55 17.47 -7.64 0.21
C ALA A 55 17.36 -9.10 -0.28
N ARG A 56 17.65 -10.07 0.59
CA ARG A 56 17.51 -11.51 0.29
C ARG A 56 16.05 -11.90 0.12
N THR A 57 15.19 -11.49 1.04
CA THR A 57 13.75 -11.79 1.03
C THR A 57 13.05 -11.16 -0.18
N ARG A 58 13.33 -9.88 -0.48
CA ARG A 58 12.85 -9.19 -1.70
C ARG A 58 13.26 -9.96 -2.97
N ARG A 59 14.51 -10.41 -3.05
CA ARG A 59 14.99 -11.21 -4.18
C ARG A 59 14.35 -12.61 -4.22
N ALA A 60 14.06 -13.24 -3.10
CA ALA A 60 13.49 -14.58 -3.10
C ALA A 60 11.99 -14.58 -3.46
N TYR A 61 11.21 -13.65 -2.91
CA TYR A 61 9.75 -13.75 -2.88
C TYR A 61 9.00 -12.66 -3.67
N PHE A 62 9.69 -11.61 -4.13
CA PHE A 62 9.08 -10.47 -4.84
C PHE A 62 9.61 -10.29 -6.28
N ARG A 63 10.18 -11.34 -6.87
CA ARG A 63 10.73 -11.29 -8.24
C ARG A 63 9.77 -11.71 -9.34
N SER A 64 8.67 -12.37 -9.02
CA SER A 64 7.69 -12.86 -10.00
C SER A 64 6.27 -12.86 -9.45
N GLY A 65 5.30 -12.95 -10.35
CA GLY A 65 3.88 -13.04 -10.01
C GLY A 65 3.34 -11.78 -9.34
N ILE A 66 2.27 -11.97 -8.57
CA ILE A 66 1.50 -10.89 -7.93
C ILE A 66 2.40 -10.06 -7.00
N ASN A 67 3.28 -10.70 -6.21
CA ASN A 67 4.19 -9.99 -5.32
C ASN A 67 5.11 -9.01 -6.04
N LYS A 68 5.59 -9.35 -7.25
CA LYS A 68 6.41 -8.43 -8.04
C LYS A 68 5.60 -7.21 -8.47
N THR A 69 4.38 -7.43 -8.96
CA THR A 69 3.49 -6.34 -9.40
C THR A 69 3.15 -5.44 -8.22
N SER A 70 2.71 -6.00 -7.09
CA SER A 70 2.38 -5.24 -5.88
C SER A 70 3.58 -4.44 -5.35
N LEU A 71 4.78 -5.03 -5.32
CA LEU A 71 5.97 -4.29 -4.87
C LEU A 71 6.37 -3.19 -5.85
N ASN A 72 6.26 -3.43 -7.16
CA ASN A 72 6.52 -2.42 -8.18
C ASN A 72 5.54 -1.24 -8.07
N ASP A 73 4.27 -1.52 -7.77
CA ASP A 73 3.24 -0.52 -7.56
C ASP A 73 3.55 0.37 -6.34
N ILE A 74 3.96 -0.25 -5.21
CA ILE A 74 4.41 0.46 -4.01
C ILE A 74 5.66 1.31 -4.30
N GLU A 75 6.65 0.76 -5.01
CA GLU A 75 7.92 1.46 -5.32
C GLU A 75 7.75 2.62 -6.30
N ARG A 76 6.67 2.64 -7.08
CA ARG A 76 6.35 3.68 -8.07
C ARG A 76 5.33 4.71 -7.57
N ALA A 77 4.72 4.47 -6.42
CA ALA A 77 3.76 5.41 -5.83
C ALA A 77 4.43 6.76 -5.55
N ALA A 78 3.68 7.85 -5.73
CA ALA A 78 4.17 9.20 -5.44
C ALA A 78 4.46 9.39 -3.95
N PHE A 79 3.60 8.84 -3.09
CA PHE A 79 3.72 8.82 -1.63
C PHE A 79 2.87 7.68 -1.06
N VAL A 80 3.03 7.42 0.24
CA VAL A 80 2.25 6.42 0.99
C VAL A 80 1.47 7.15 2.09
N VAL A 81 0.17 6.85 2.20
CA VAL A 81 -0.69 7.32 3.30
C VAL A 81 -1.00 6.12 4.18
N ILE A 82 -0.82 6.29 5.49
CA ILE A 82 -1.19 5.28 6.50
C ILE A 82 -2.46 5.77 7.18
N LEU A 83 -3.54 5.00 7.05
CA LEU A 83 -4.82 5.25 7.73
C LEU A 83 -4.83 4.37 8.98
N ASP A 84 -4.23 4.88 10.05
CA ASP A 84 -4.15 4.19 11.33
C ASP A 84 -5.36 4.50 12.21
N ASP A 85 -5.79 3.54 13.01
CA ASP A 85 -6.87 3.71 13.99
C ASP A 85 -6.33 4.28 15.32
N GLU A 86 -5.01 4.17 15.54
CA GLU A 86 -4.36 4.67 16.75
C GLU A 86 -4.02 6.16 16.65
N GLU A 87 -4.34 6.90 17.71
CA GLU A 87 -4.02 8.32 17.80
C GLU A 87 -2.53 8.50 18.13
N VAL A 88 -1.74 8.92 17.14
CA VAL A 88 -0.31 9.21 17.35
C VAL A 88 -0.16 10.64 17.87
N SER A 89 0.21 10.79 19.14
CA SER A 89 0.58 12.09 19.70
C SER A 89 2.09 12.28 19.71
N TYR A 90 2.54 13.52 19.53
CA TYR A 90 3.93 13.87 19.79
C TYR A 90 4.15 13.94 21.30
N ASP A 91 5.23 13.31 21.79
CA ASP A 91 5.73 13.61 23.13
C ASP A 91 6.00 15.11 23.23
N LYS A 92 5.46 15.75 24.29
CA LYS A 92 5.61 17.19 24.52
C LYS A 92 7.04 17.59 24.84
#